data_AF-A0A151F995-F1
#
_entry.id   AF-A0A151F995-F1
#
_cell.length_a   1.000
_cell.length_b   1.000
_cell.length_c   1.000
_cell.angle_alpha   90.00
_cell.angle_beta   90.00
_cell.angle_gamma   90.00
#
_symmetry.space_group_name_H-M   'P 1'
#
loop_
_entity.id
_entity.type
_entity.pdbx_description
1 polymer ?
#
loop_
_entity_poly.entity_id
_entity_poly.type
_entity_poly.pdbx_seq_one_letter_code
_entity_poly.pdbx_strand_id
1 'polypeptide(L)'
;MAISPVFVLEDIEERYGSLMRELASVTDIYFIQQEVIWDFERGANVVSQEYERSCLSFLTHVTQLGFEEGYFGISVLNMERDRILDNPFSDEFSDERVRRACKNMVSRVLEDFRPKYFCFGVEVSSYSHKNPKDFENFVSLYNEVYSMVEQVSPETVVFPTFHYEEFLGVLPWNPHGSDWALIQKFRMDAFALTTYPYMVYSMDDLPKDYYTQIRKYTHLPLVVAESGFASECCGKVIKDLHGSEEAQVDFLVFLLDSIEEMDPLLWVYWSLYDYEPLSWGGTDVNDVFNSIGLRYADGTPKPAFYVWVRIFKLPVTY
;
A
#
# COMPACT_ATOMS: atom_id res chain seq x y z
N MET A 1 -4.97 5.31 11.10
CA MET A 1 -5.40 3.90 11.07
C MET A 1 -6.26 3.70 9.85
N ALA A 2 -6.01 2.67 9.03
CA ALA A 2 -6.94 2.30 7.97
C ALA A 2 -6.95 0.78 7.84
N ILE A 3 -8.04 0.19 7.39
CA ILE A 3 -7.99 -1.12 6.76
C ILE A 3 -8.08 -0.81 5.29
N SER A 4 -7.22 -1.41 4.47
CA SER A 4 -7.37 -1.28 3.04
C SER A 4 -8.63 -2.05 2.64
N PRO A 5 -9.65 -1.39 2.07
CA PRO A 5 -10.55 -2.13 1.20
C PRO A 5 -9.71 -2.57 0.00
N VAL A 6 -9.36 -3.85 -0.12
CA VAL A 6 -8.84 -4.29 -1.42
C VAL A 6 -9.96 -4.20 -2.42
N PHE A 7 -9.87 -3.20 -3.28
CA PHE A 7 -10.66 -3.13 -4.48
C PHE A 7 -9.85 -3.67 -5.64
N VAL A 8 -10.42 -4.66 -6.32
CA VAL A 8 -10.43 -4.63 -7.78
C VAL A 8 -11.66 -3.78 -8.11
N LEU A 9 -11.47 -2.53 -8.52
CA LEU A 9 -12.48 -1.46 -8.64
C LEU A 9 -13.48 -1.65 -9.79
N GLU A 10 -13.99 -2.86 -9.99
CA GLU A 10 -14.98 -3.10 -11.05
C GLU A 10 -16.44 -2.98 -10.58
N ASP A 11 -16.78 -2.92 -9.28
CA ASP A 11 -18.19 -2.73 -8.84
C ASP A 11 -18.34 -2.21 -7.39
N ILE A 12 -17.99 -0.93 -7.12
CA ILE A 12 -18.11 -0.29 -5.78
C ILE A 12 -19.54 -0.36 -5.22
N GLU A 13 -20.58 -0.20 -6.05
CA GLU A 13 -21.95 -0.03 -5.56
C GLU A 13 -22.67 -1.34 -5.19
N GLU A 14 -22.64 -2.38 -6.04
CA GLU A 14 -23.40 -3.62 -5.79
C GLU A 14 -22.70 -4.56 -4.79
N ARG A 15 -21.36 -4.63 -4.82
CA ARG A 15 -20.62 -5.63 -4.02
C ARG A 15 -20.04 -5.08 -2.72
N TYR A 16 -19.72 -3.78 -2.65
CA TYR A 16 -18.90 -3.23 -1.56
C TYR A 16 -19.58 -2.18 -0.68
N GLY A 17 -20.83 -1.77 -0.95
CA GLY A 17 -21.52 -0.80 -0.09
C GLY A 17 -21.71 -1.26 1.36
N SER A 18 -21.89 -2.57 1.59
CA SER A 18 -21.91 -3.15 2.95
C SER A 18 -20.53 -3.13 3.61
N LEU A 19 -19.48 -3.50 2.85
CA LEU A 19 -18.09 -3.46 3.29
C LEU A 19 -17.68 -2.04 3.71
N MET A 20 -17.99 -1.03 2.90
CA MET A 20 -17.62 0.35 3.19
C MET A 20 -18.30 0.88 4.44
N ARG A 21 -19.57 0.51 4.68
CA ARG A 21 -20.25 0.79 5.95
C ARG A 21 -19.60 0.08 7.13
N GLU A 22 -19.12 -1.14 6.93
CA GLU A 22 -18.40 -1.88 7.97
C GLU A 22 -17.04 -1.23 8.28
N LEU A 23 -16.28 -0.83 7.26
CA LEU A 23 -15.03 -0.09 7.42
C LEU A 23 -15.25 1.24 8.14
N ALA A 24 -16.25 2.01 7.75
CA ALA A 24 -16.63 3.25 8.42
C ALA A 24 -17.02 3.05 9.89
N SER A 25 -17.35 1.83 10.32
CA SER A 25 -17.65 1.52 11.73
C SER A 25 -16.41 1.22 12.58
N VAL A 26 -15.23 1.05 11.95
CA VAL A 26 -13.98 0.67 12.62
C VAL A 26 -12.78 1.55 12.27
N THR A 27 -12.89 2.48 11.32
CA THR A 27 -11.84 3.44 10.95
C THR A 27 -12.44 4.73 10.39
N ASP A 28 -11.81 5.86 10.68
CA ASP A 28 -12.17 7.18 10.16
C ASP A 28 -11.37 7.57 8.91
N ILE A 29 -10.37 6.75 8.53
CA ILE A 29 -9.53 6.97 7.35
C ILE A 29 -9.95 6.03 6.22
N TYR A 30 -10.14 6.59 5.02
CA TYR A 30 -10.27 5.81 3.80
C TYR A 30 -8.92 5.61 3.11
N PHE A 31 -8.78 4.49 2.40
CA PHE A 31 -7.64 4.23 1.53
C PHE A 31 -8.10 4.00 0.10
N ILE A 32 -7.42 4.63 -0.84
CA ILE A 32 -7.53 4.36 -2.28
C ILE A 32 -6.14 4.30 -2.88
N GLN A 33 -5.89 3.27 -3.68
CA GLN A 33 -4.73 3.18 -4.56
C GLN A 33 -5.22 3.16 -6.00
N GLN A 34 -4.64 4.01 -6.83
CA GLN A 34 -5.02 4.17 -8.22
C GLN A 34 -3.79 4.13 -9.11
N GLU A 35 -3.89 3.41 -10.23
CA GLU A 35 -2.91 3.49 -11.31
C GLU A 35 -2.95 4.87 -11.96
N VAL A 36 -1.79 5.38 -12.40
CA VAL A 36 -1.75 6.68 -13.06
C VAL A 36 -2.61 6.67 -14.33
N ILE A 37 -3.47 7.69 -14.45
CA ILE A 37 -4.38 7.83 -15.59
C ILE A 37 -3.71 8.71 -16.64
N TRP A 38 -3.37 8.13 -17.79
CA TRP A 38 -2.55 8.80 -18.80
C TRP A 38 -3.24 9.96 -19.53
N ASP A 39 -4.57 10.09 -19.41
CA ASP A 39 -5.32 11.25 -19.89
C ASP A 39 -4.76 12.58 -19.37
N PHE A 40 -4.22 12.57 -18.15
CA PHE A 40 -3.66 13.74 -17.47
C PHE A 40 -2.43 14.32 -18.17
N GLU A 41 -1.85 13.66 -19.19
CA GLU A 41 -0.87 14.31 -20.07
C GLU A 41 -1.42 15.62 -20.65
N ARG A 42 -2.74 15.67 -20.92
CA ARG A 42 -3.40 16.84 -21.53
C ARG A 42 -3.59 18.01 -20.57
N GLY A 43 -3.40 17.82 -19.26
CA GLY A 43 -3.57 18.85 -18.23
C GLY A 43 -4.28 18.35 -16.97
N ALA A 44 -4.08 19.03 -15.83
CA ALA A 44 -4.73 18.71 -14.56
C ALA A 44 -6.27 18.84 -14.61
N ASN A 45 -6.78 19.71 -15.47
CA ASN A 45 -8.21 19.96 -15.65
C ASN A 45 -8.83 19.16 -16.81
N VAL A 46 -8.13 18.13 -17.31
CA VAL A 46 -8.69 17.26 -18.33
C VAL A 46 -9.95 16.57 -17.80
N VAL A 47 -10.95 16.41 -18.67
CA VAL A 47 -12.09 15.53 -18.40
C VAL A 47 -11.66 14.11 -18.72
N SER A 48 -11.52 13.27 -17.70
CA SER A 48 -11.19 11.85 -17.83
C SER A 48 -12.34 11.02 -17.28
N GLN A 49 -12.95 10.22 -18.16
CA GLN A 49 -14.05 9.32 -17.76
C GLN A 49 -13.57 8.24 -16.78
N GLU A 50 -12.30 7.84 -16.89
CA GLU A 50 -11.69 6.88 -15.98
C GLU A 50 -11.57 7.47 -14.58
N TYR A 51 -11.03 8.69 -14.46
CA TYR A 51 -10.91 9.38 -13.17
C TYR A 51 -12.27 9.68 -12.53
N GLU A 52 -13.28 10.07 -13.31
CA GLU A 52 -14.65 10.26 -12.80
C GLU A 52 -15.23 8.95 -12.24
N ARG A 53 -15.06 7.84 -12.97
CA ARG A 53 -15.61 6.54 -12.59
C ARG A 53 -14.88 5.94 -11.39
N SER A 54 -13.55 5.98 -11.36
CA SER A 54 -12.78 5.35 -10.28
C SER A 54 -12.63 6.28 -9.08
N CYS A 55 -12.11 7.49 -9.28
CA CYS A 55 -11.71 8.37 -8.18
C CYS A 55 -12.89 9.18 -7.64
N LEU A 56 -13.60 9.94 -8.48
CA LEU A 56 -14.65 10.86 -7.98
C LEU A 56 -15.88 10.12 -7.45
N SER A 57 -16.23 8.98 -8.06
CA SER A 57 -17.31 8.13 -7.57
C SER A 57 -16.95 7.53 -6.21
N PHE A 58 -15.70 7.08 -6.02
CA PHE A 58 -15.19 6.63 -4.72
C PHE A 58 -15.23 7.76 -3.68
N LEU A 59 -14.71 8.95 -4.01
CA LEU A 59 -14.69 10.10 -3.11
C LEU A 59 -16.10 10.48 -2.63
N THR A 60 -17.07 10.48 -3.55
CA THR A 60 -18.47 10.74 -3.24
C THR A 60 -18.99 9.73 -2.22
N HIS A 61 -18.67 8.44 -2.41
CA HIS A 61 -19.13 7.37 -1.52
C HIS A 61 -18.53 7.48 -0.11
N VAL A 62 -17.21 7.65 0.01
CA VAL A 62 -16.55 7.77 1.32
C VAL A 62 -16.96 9.04 2.06
N THR A 63 -17.20 10.14 1.34
CA THR A 63 -17.72 11.37 1.93
C THR A 63 -19.14 11.17 2.50
N GLN A 64 -20.01 10.45 1.78
CA GLN A 64 -21.37 10.14 2.26
C GLN A 64 -21.36 9.23 3.49
N LEU A 65 -20.34 8.39 3.63
CA LEU A 65 -20.16 7.50 4.78
C LEU A 65 -19.51 8.19 5.99
N GLY A 66 -19.03 9.42 5.82
CA GLY A 66 -18.49 10.23 6.92
C GLY A 66 -17.02 9.97 7.23
N PHE A 67 -16.24 9.37 6.32
CA PHE A 67 -14.79 9.31 6.51
C PHE A 67 -14.19 10.72 6.54
N GLU A 68 -13.27 10.97 7.47
CA GLU A 68 -12.73 12.31 7.75
C GLU A 68 -11.37 12.54 7.10
N GLU A 69 -10.55 11.49 6.97
CA GLU A 69 -9.17 11.58 6.47
C GLU A 69 -8.92 10.58 5.34
N GLY A 70 -8.01 10.94 4.42
CA GLY A 70 -7.68 10.11 3.26
C GLY A 70 -6.22 9.69 3.19
N TYR A 71 -5.99 8.42 2.85
CA TYR A 71 -4.74 7.93 2.28
C TYR A 71 -4.95 7.67 0.78
N PHE A 72 -4.24 8.42 -0.07
CA PHE A 72 -4.29 8.25 -1.53
C PHE A 72 -2.93 7.80 -2.06
N GLY A 73 -2.89 6.64 -2.73
CA GLY A 73 -1.72 6.12 -3.43
C GLY A 73 -1.85 6.23 -4.94
N ILE A 74 -0.80 6.70 -5.61
CA ILE A 74 -0.66 6.61 -7.07
C ILE A 74 0.43 5.59 -7.40
N SER A 75 0.03 4.50 -8.06
CA SER A 75 0.97 3.57 -8.67
C SER A 75 1.32 4.02 -10.09
N VAL A 76 2.62 4.02 -10.39
CA VAL A 76 3.15 4.33 -11.73
C VAL A 76 3.87 3.12 -12.36
N LEU A 77 3.98 2.02 -11.62
CA LEU A 77 4.66 0.79 -12.02
C LEU A 77 3.65 -0.34 -12.20
N ASN A 78 3.93 -1.26 -13.14
CA ASN A 78 3.12 -2.46 -13.31
C ASN A 78 3.18 -3.39 -12.09
N MET A 79 2.36 -4.44 -12.09
CA MET A 79 2.29 -5.43 -11.00
C MET A 79 3.66 -6.02 -10.63
N GLU A 80 4.49 -6.34 -11.63
CA GLU A 80 5.81 -6.91 -11.44
C GLU A 80 6.88 -5.89 -11.03
N ARG A 81 6.54 -4.60 -10.99
CA ARG A 81 7.45 -3.48 -10.70
C ARG A 81 8.70 -3.47 -11.57
N ASP A 82 8.60 -3.94 -12.81
CA ASP A 82 9.72 -4.05 -13.76
C ASP A 82 9.64 -3.08 -14.93
N ARG A 83 8.51 -2.36 -15.07
CA ARG A 83 8.35 -1.27 -16.02
C ARG A 83 7.32 -0.26 -15.52
N ILE A 84 7.27 0.89 -16.20
CA ILE A 84 6.16 1.83 -16.06
C ILE A 84 4.87 1.12 -16.48
N LEU A 85 3.75 1.48 -15.84
CA LEU A 85 2.42 1.04 -16.30
C LEU A 85 2.26 1.29 -17.81
N ASP A 86 1.57 0.37 -18.48
CA ASP A 86 1.38 0.42 -19.92
C ASP A 86 0.79 1.79 -20.32
N ASN A 87 1.51 2.52 -21.17
CA ASN A 87 1.20 3.90 -21.51
C ASN A 87 1.48 4.18 -23.00
N PRO A 88 0.88 5.23 -23.59
CA PRO A 88 1.00 5.49 -25.02
C PRO A 88 2.24 6.32 -25.40
N PHE A 89 3.18 6.57 -24.48
CA PHE A 89 4.24 7.57 -24.66
C PHE A 89 5.66 6.99 -24.71
N SER A 90 6.09 6.33 -23.64
CA SER A 90 7.48 5.90 -23.41
C SER A 90 7.55 4.92 -22.22
N ASP A 91 8.57 4.06 -22.23
CA ASP A 91 8.89 3.16 -21.12
C ASP A 91 9.87 3.76 -20.11
N GLU A 92 10.19 5.06 -20.24
CA GLU A 92 11.14 5.78 -19.37
C GLU A 92 10.52 7.01 -18.68
N PHE A 93 10.87 7.22 -17.41
CA PHE A 93 10.49 8.39 -16.62
C PHE A 93 11.19 9.69 -17.06
N SER A 94 12.12 9.59 -18.02
CA SER A 94 12.73 10.73 -18.71
C SER A 94 11.78 11.43 -19.68
N ASP A 95 10.70 10.77 -20.14
CA ASP A 95 9.75 11.35 -21.10
C ASP A 95 8.84 12.38 -20.42
N GLU A 96 8.87 13.62 -20.94
CA GLU A 96 8.08 14.73 -20.42
C GLU A 96 6.57 14.48 -20.40
N ARG A 97 6.03 13.63 -21.27
CA ARG A 97 4.60 13.27 -21.29
C ARG A 97 4.24 12.37 -20.11
N VAL A 98 5.09 11.39 -19.80
CA VAL A 98 4.95 10.53 -18.61
C VAL A 98 4.99 11.38 -17.35
N ARG A 99 6.01 12.24 -17.22
CA ARG A 99 6.17 13.14 -16.07
C ARG A 99 4.99 14.09 -15.93
N ARG A 100 4.51 14.65 -17.05
CA ARG A 100 3.36 15.56 -17.08
C ARG A 100 2.08 14.88 -16.65
N ALA A 101 1.79 13.67 -17.15
CA ALA A 101 0.60 12.93 -16.73
C ALA A 101 0.60 12.67 -15.23
N CYS A 102 1.73 12.19 -14.68
CA CYS A 102 1.88 11.97 -13.25
C CYS A 102 1.62 13.26 -12.43
N LYS A 103 2.31 14.36 -12.76
CA LYS A 103 2.20 15.63 -12.03
C LYS A 103 0.82 16.28 -12.13
N ASN A 104 0.17 16.15 -13.28
CA ASN A 104 -1.19 16.67 -13.49
C ASN A 104 -2.22 15.85 -12.70
N MET A 105 -2.08 14.53 -12.66
CA MET A 105 -2.93 13.69 -11.82
C MET A 105 -2.72 13.99 -10.33
N VAL A 106 -1.47 14.13 -9.88
CA VAL A 106 -1.15 14.56 -8.51
C VAL A 106 -1.86 15.87 -8.18
N SER A 107 -1.73 16.89 -9.04
CA SER A 107 -2.40 18.19 -8.84
C SER A 107 -3.92 18.03 -8.67
N ARG A 108 -4.53 17.18 -9.50
CA ARG A 108 -5.98 16.93 -9.44
C ARG A 108 -6.39 16.18 -8.17
N VAL A 109 -5.61 15.19 -7.74
CA VAL A 109 -5.83 14.45 -6.49
C VAL A 109 -5.71 15.38 -5.29
N LEU A 110 -4.72 16.28 -5.26
CA LEU A 110 -4.58 17.25 -4.17
C LEU A 110 -5.77 18.21 -4.08
N GLU A 111 -6.33 18.62 -5.22
CA GLU A 111 -7.50 19.49 -5.26
C GLU A 111 -8.77 18.78 -4.76
N ASP A 112 -9.03 17.58 -5.28
CA ASP A 112 -10.28 16.85 -5.03
C ASP A 112 -10.28 16.15 -3.67
N PHE A 113 -9.18 15.46 -3.30
CA PHE A 113 -9.12 14.58 -2.13
C PHE A 113 -8.48 15.22 -0.90
N ARG A 114 -7.56 16.19 -1.08
CA ARG A 114 -6.75 16.78 0.02
C ARG A 114 -6.27 15.73 1.03
N PRO A 115 -5.54 14.69 0.57
CA PRO A 115 -5.25 13.54 1.40
C PRO A 115 -4.34 13.93 2.58
N LYS A 116 -4.56 13.31 3.74
CA LYS A 116 -3.64 13.41 4.88
C LYS A 116 -2.35 12.64 4.63
N TYR A 117 -2.47 11.49 3.95
CA TYR A 117 -1.34 10.65 3.55
C TYR A 117 -1.33 10.49 2.04
N PHE A 118 -0.19 10.73 1.40
CA PHE A 118 -0.05 10.63 -0.05
C PHE A 118 1.14 9.76 -0.42
N CYS A 119 0.86 8.66 -1.14
CA CYS A 119 1.88 7.79 -1.71
C CYS A 119 2.03 8.06 -3.20
N PHE A 120 3.27 8.30 -3.64
CA PHE A 120 3.62 8.31 -5.06
C PHE A 120 4.71 7.29 -5.33
N GLY A 121 4.39 6.24 -6.08
CA GLY A 121 5.28 5.11 -6.29
C GLY A 121 5.12 4.05 -5.21
N VAL A 122 4.49 2.94 -5.60
CA VAL A 122 4.23 1.79 -4.75
C VAL A 122 5.34 0.75 -4.94
N GLU A 123 5.96 0.31 -3.84
CA GLU A 123 6.97 -0.75 -3.79
C GLU A 123 8.13 -0.54 -4.77
N VAL A 124 8.76 0.62 -4.64
CA VAL A 124 9.71 1.13 -5.64
C VAL A 124 11.07 0.43 -5.64
N SER A 125 11.36 -0.41 -4.63
CA SER A 125 12.65 -1.10 -4.46
C SER A 125 12.97 -2.01 -5.65
N SER A 126 12.05 -2.89 -6.06
CA SER A 126 12.29 -3.83 -7.16
C SER A 126 12.60 -3.13 -8.49
N TYR A 127 11.99 -1.97 -8.74
CA TYR A 127 12.24 -1.21 -9.96
C TYR A 127 13.69 -0.70 -10.03
N SER A 128 14.29 -0.39 -8.88
CA SER A 128 15.69 0.07 -8.81
C SER A 128 16.70 -0.96 -9.29
N HIS A 129 16.46 -2.24 -9.05
CA HIS A 129 17.37 -3.31 -9.49
C HIS A 129 17.16 -3.67 -10.96
N LYS A 130 15.90 -3.67 -11.40
CA LYS A 130 15.54 -4.05 -12.77
C LYS A 130 15.88 -2.95 -13.78
N ASN A 131 15.74 -1.68 -13.38
CA ASN A 131 15.93 -0.51 -14.25
C ASN A 131 16.79 0.58 -13.60
N PRO A 132 18.04 0.29 -13.20
CA PRO A 132 18.84 1.21 -12.39
C PRO A 132 19.12 2.57 -13.06
N LYS A 133 19.13 2.62 -14.40
CA LYS A 133 19.32 3.88 -15.13
C LYS A 133 18.07 4.76 -15.09
N ASP A 134 16.90 4.18 -15.32
CA ASP A 134 15.64 4.93 -15.34
C ASP A 134 15.09 5.18 -13.92
N PHE A 135 15.52 4.38 -12.94
CA PHE A 135 15.20 4.60 -11.53
C PHE A 135 15.63 5.99 -11.05
N GLU A 136 16.76 6.54 -11.54
CA GLU A 136 17.15 7.92 -11.19
C GLU A 136 16.18 8.97 -11.79
N ASN A 137 15.60 8.70 -12.96
CA ASN A 137 14.56 9.55 -13.54
C ASN A 137 13.25 9.47 -12.73
N PHE A 138 12.91 8.28 -12.22
CA PHE A 138 11.81 8.08 -11.29
C PHE A 138 12.04 8.85 -9.98
N VAL A 139 13.20 8.69 -9.34
CA VAL A 139 13.58 9.42 -8.12
C VAL A 139 13.47 10.94 -8.34
N SER A 140 13.94 11.43 -9.48
CA SER A 140 13.80 12.83 -9.88
C SER A 140 12.32 13.25 -9.98
N LEU A 141 11.49 12.45 -10.66
CA LEU A 141 10.04 12.71 -10.78
C LEU A 141 9.36 12.72 -9.40
N TYR A 142 9.67 11.74 -8.56
CA TYR A 142 9.16 11.65 -7.20
C TYR A 142 9.50 12.91 -6.40
N ASN A 143 10.76 13.38 -6.45
CA ASN A 143 11.18 14.56 -5.69
C ASN A 143 10.54 15.87 -6.23
N GLU A 144 10.23 15.94 -7.53
CA GLU A 144 9.37 17.01 -8.08
C GLU A 144 7.95 16.94 -7.52
N VAL A 145 7.35 15.75 -7.49
CA VAL A 145 6.01 15.51 -6.93
C VAL A 145 5.97 15.88 -5.44
N TYR A 146 6.94 15.44 -4.65
CA TYR A 146 7.07 15.83 -3.24
C TYR A 146 7.06 17.34 -3.08
N SER A 147 7.88 18.06 -3.87
CA SER A 147 7.97 19.52 -3.80
C SER A 147 6.64 20.20 -4.18
N MET A 148 5.90 19.63 -5.14
CA MET A 148 4.57 20.12 -5.50
C MET A 148 3.57 19.93 -4.36
N VAL A 149 3.57 18.76 -3.72
CA VAL A 149 2.66 18.48 -2.59
C VAL A 149 3.01 19.38 -1.40
N GLU A 150 4.29 19.50 -1.04
CA GLU A 150 4.77 20.39 0.03
C GLU A 150 4.32 21.85 -0.20
N GLN A 151 4.33 22.32 -1.45
CA GLN A 151 3.91 23.69 -1.78
C GLN A 151 2.38 23.90 -1.68
N VAL A 152 1.59 22.89 -2.05
CA VAL A 152 0.13 23.01 -2.17
C VAL A 152 -0.59 22.57 -0.89
N SER A 153 -0.09 21.53 -0.22
CA SER A 153 -0.66 20.88 0.95
C SER A 153 0.47 20.46 1.92
N PRO A 154 1.12 21.41 2.60
CA PRO A 154 2.27 21.13 3.47
C PRO A 154 1.96 20.24 4.68
N GLU A 155 0.68 20.02 5.01
CA GLU A 155 0.25 19.10 6.07
C GLU A 155 0.08 17.65 5.57
N THR A 156 0.10 17.41 4.26
CA THR A 156 0.05 16.06 3.69
C THR A 156 1.38 15.36 3.93
N VAL A 157 1.34 14.18 4.55
CA VAL A 157 2.51 13.30 4.73
C VAL A 157 2.78 12.55 3.43
N VAL A 158 3.95 12.78 2.83
CA VAL A 158 4.34 12.21 1.53
C VAL A 158 5.43 11.16 1.66
N PHE A 159 5.25 10.02 1.00
CA PHE A 159 6.20 8.91 1.00
C PHE A 159 6.09 8.07 -0.28
N PRO A 160 7.15 7.39 -0.74
CA PRO A 160 7.00 6.18 -1.56
C PRO A 160 6.82 4.98 -0.63
N THR A 161 6.40 3.82 -1.14
CA THR A 161 6.44 2.58 -0.35
C THR A 161 7.56 1.64 -0.79
N PHE A 162 8.06 0.85 0.15
CA PHE A 162 9.03 -0.22 -0.10
C PHE A 162 8.40 -1.56 0.31
N HIS A 163 8.42 -2.56 -0.57
CA HIS A 163 8.12 -3.93 -0.18
C HIS A 163 9.25 -4.41 0.73
N TYR A 164 8.97 -4.56 2.02
CA TYR A 164 9.99 -4.66 3.06
C TYR A 164 10.84 -5.92 2.91
N GLU A 165 10.23 -7.05 2.58
CA GLU A 165 10.93 -8.32 2.41
C GLU A 165 11.88 -8.28 1.19
N GLU A 166 11.45 -7.68 0.06
CA GLU A 166 12.33 -7.40 -1.07
C GLU A 166 13.41 -6.39 -0.65
N PHE A 167 13.05 -5.28 0.00
CA PHE A 167 13.99 -4.24 0.40
C PHE A 167 15.09 -4.74 1.34
N LEU A 168 14.79 -5.71 2.20
CA LEU A 168 15.79 -6.40 3.02
C LEU A 168 16.61 -7.44 2.24
N GLY A 169 16.14 -7.83 1.04
CA GLY A 169 16.76 -8.83 0.18
C GLY A 169 16.55 -10.26 0.65
N VAL A 170 15.47 -10.52 1.39
CA VAL A 170 15.21 -11.81 2.05
C VAL A 170 14.19 -12.69 1.32
N LEU A 171 13.57 -12.19 0.24
CA LEU A 171 12.66 -13.00 -0.57
C LEU A 171 13.37 -14.23 -1.16
N PRO A 172 12.85 -15.46 -0.97
CA PRO A 172 13.54 -16.69 -1.40
C PRO A 172 13.83 -16.79 -2.90
N TRP A 173 13.01 -16.15 -3.75
CA TRP A 173 13.15 -16.19 -5.20
C TRP A 173 14.03 -15.06 -5.77
N ASN A 174 14.42 -14.09 -4.94
CA ASN A 174 15.27 -12.98 -5.36
C ASN A 174 16.17 -12.49 -4.20
N PRO A 175 17.06 -13.33 -3.64
CA PRO A 175 17.87 -12.92 -2.50
C PRO A 175 18.96 -11.91 -2.94
N HIS A 176 19.10 -10.82 -2.18
CA HIS A 176 20.13 -9.81 -2.40
C HIS A 176 20.50 -9.11 -1.08
N GLY A 177 21.37 -8.10 -1.13
CA GLY A 177 21.69 -7.27 0.04
C GLY A 177 20.62 -6.21 0.27
N SER A 178 20.40 -5.80 1.52
CA SER A 178 19.42 -4.79 1.88
C SER A 178 19.66 -3.43 1.19
N ASP A 179 18.57 -2.76 0.81
CA ASP A 179 18.56 -1.53 0.04
C ASP A 179 18.47 -0.24 0.90
N TRP A 180 19.00 -0.26 2.11
CA TRP A 180 18.95 0.90 3.03
C TRP A 180 19.46 2.22 2.43
N ALA A 181 20.35 2.15 1.44
CA ALA A 181 20.84 3.32 0.71
C ALA A 181 19.74 4.04 -0.11
N LEU A 182 18.67 3.34 -0.51
CA LEU A 182 17.56 3.93 -1.27
C LEU A 182 16.82 5.00 -0.48
N ILE A 183 16.78 4.90 0.86
CA ILE A 183 16.15 5.90 1.72
C ILE A 183 16.71 7.29 1.45
N GLN A 184 18.02 7.40 1.19
CA GLN A 184 18.70 8.69 0.99
C GLN A 184 18.41 9.33 -0.38
N LYS A 185 17.74 8.62 -1.29
CA LYS A 185 17.39 9.13 -2.63
C LYS A 185 16.07 9.92 -2.65
N PHE A 186 15.20 9.67 -1.68
CA PHE A 186 13.84 10.23 -1.63
C PHE A 186 13.72 11.31 -0.57
N ARG A 187 13.06 12.43 -0.91
CA ARG A 187 12.53 13.37 0.08
C ARG A 187 11.19 12.81 0.58
N MET A 188 11.09 12.41 1.84
CA MET A 188 9.87 11.81 2.37
C MET A 188 9.67 12.19 3.83
N ASP A 189 8.41 12.25 4.25
CA ASP A 189 8.00 12.63 5.60
C ASP A 189 7.89 11.42 6.54
N ALA A 190 7.75 10.22 5.97
CA ALA A 190 7.66 8.96 6.70
C ALA A 190 8.40 7.84 5.95
N PHE A 191 8.95 6.89 6.69
CA PHE A 191 9.40 5.63 6.11
C PHE A 191 8.18 4.72 5.96
N ALA A 192 7.76 4.45 4.72
CA ALA A 192 6.57 3.65 4.46
C ALA A 192 6.91 2.30 3.85
N LEU A 193 6.33 1.24 4.42
CA LEU A 193 6.55 -0.13 3.99
C LEU A 193 5.26 -0.86 3.67
N THR A 194 5.34 -1.79 2.71
CA THR A 194 4.41 -2.92 2.60
C THR A 194 5.12 -4.16 3.16
N THR A 195 4.43 -5.02 3.92
CA THR A 195 5.11 -6.17 4.57
C THR A 195 4.24 -7.41 4.63
N TYR A 196 4.83 -8.52 4.17
CA TYR A 196 4.20 -9.83 4.09
C TYR A 196 5.20 -10.92 4.55
N PRO A 197 5.59 -10.92 5.84
CA PRO A 197 6.71 -11.74 6.32
C PRO A 197 6.44 -13.24 6.22
N TYR A 198 5.17 -13.66 6.16
CA TYR A 198 4.75 -15.06 5.98
C TYR A 198 5.24 -15.69 4.66
N MET A 199 5.67 -14.87 3.70
CA MET A 199 6.32 -15.32 2.47
C MET A 199 7.76 -15.80 2.68
N VAL A 200 8.34 -15.54 3.86
CA VAL A 200 9.75 -15.79 4.19
C VAL A 200 9.92 -16.52 5.53
N TYR A 201 9.10 -16.20 6.52
CA TYR A 201 9.24 -16.65 7.90
C TYR A 201 7.93 -17.20 8.45
N SER A 202 8.03 -18.27 9.26
CA SER A 202 7.00 -18.60 10.24
C SER A 202 7.03 -17.57 11.37
N MET A 203 5.99 -17.49 12.20
CA MET A 203 6.02 -16.62 13.38
C MET A 203 7.13 -17.00 14.38
N ASP A 204 7.51 -18.29 14.45
CA ASP A 204 8.60 -18.77 15.31
C ASP A 204 9.99 -18.36 14.78
N ASP A 205 10.13 -18.22 13.46
CA ASP A 205 11.39 -17.89 12.78
C ASP A 205 11.57 -16.39 12.52
N LEU A 206 10.50 -15.59 12.67
CA LEU A 206 10.54 -14.15 12.43
C LEU A 206 11.47 -13.45 13.43
N PRO A 207 12.49 -12.69 12.98
CA PRO A 207 13.42 -12.03 13.89
C PRO A 207 12.72 -11.06 14.86
N LYS A 208 13.12 -11.09 16.13
CA LYS A 208 12.52 -10.19 17.15
C LYS A 208 12.76 -8.71 16.87
N ASP A 209 13.84 -8.37 16.17
CA ASP A 209 14.15 -6.98 15.76
C ASP A 209 13.74 -6.67 14.31
N TYR A 210 12.83 -7.48 13.72
CA TYR A 210 12.48 -7.41 12.30
C TYR A 210 12.06 -6.01 11.84
N TYR A 211 11.23 -5.31 12.59
CA TYR A 211 10.86 -3.91 12.30
C TYR A 211 11.75 -2.91 13.05
N THR A 212 12.15 -3.18 14.29
CA THR A 212 12.92 -2.21 15.10
C THR A 212 14.31 -1.93 14.53
N GLN A 213 14.86 -2.81 13.70
CA GLN A 213 16.10 -2.55 12.95
C GLN A 213 16.02 -1.32 12.03
N ILE A 214 14.83 -0.89 11.59
CA ILE A 214 14.63 0.33 10.79
C ILE A 214 15.25 1.55 11.49
N ARG A 215 15.19 1.60 12.83
CA ARG A 215 15.75 2.69 13.64
C ARG A 215 17.28 2.80 13.57
N LYS A 216 17.97 1.79 13.02
CA LYS A 216 19.42 1.87 12.71
C LYS A 216 19.70 2.76 11.49
N TYR A 217 18.69 3.00 10.63
CA TYR A 217 18.85 3.66 9.33
C TYR A 217 18.04 4.95 9.19
N THR A 218 16.90 5.06 9.88
CA THR A 218 16.08 6.27 9.84
C THR A 218 15.29 6.46 11.14
N HIS A 219 15.07 7.74 11.49
CA HIS A 219 14.21 8.16 12.59
C HIS A 219 12.92 8.81 12.09
N LEU A 220 12.64 8.76 10.79
CA LEU A 220 11.35 9.20 10.27
C LEU A 220 10.21 8.40 10.94
N PRO A 221 9.03 9.01 11.11
CA PRO A 221 7.82 8.30 11.49
C PRO A 221 7.56 7.10 10.57
N LEU A 222 6.93 6.06 11.11
CA LEU A 222 6.62 4.85 10.35
C LEU A 222 5.23 4.90 9.74
N VAL A 223 5.12 4.45 8.49
CA VAL A 223 3.85 4.10 7.86
C VAL A 223 3.90 2.62 7.47
N VAL A 224 3.00 1.81 8.01
CA VAL A 224 2.72 0.48 7.48
C VAL A 224 1.63 0.65 6.42
N ALA A 225 2.07 0.90 5.18
CA ALA A 225 1.20 1.25 4.05
C ALA A 225 0.37 0.06 3.58
N GLU A 226 0.88 -1.15 3.75
CA GLU A 226 0.14 -2.40 3.63
C GLU A 226 0.78 -3.45 4.55
N SER A 227 -0.03 -4.36 5.07
CA SER A 227 0.48 -5.50 5.82
C SER A 227 -0.50 -6.66 5.75
N GLY A 228 0.00 -7.86 6.00
CA GLY A 228 -0.86 -8.97 6.37
C GLY A 228 -0.10 -10.26 6.58
N PHE A 229 -0.83 -11.23 7.11
CA PHE A 229 -0.32 -12.57 7.36
C PHE A 229 -1.38 -13.58 6.96
N ALA A 230 -0.98 -14.61 6.21
CA ALA A 230 -1.89 -15.62 5.74
C ALA A 230 -2.45 -16.45 6.91
N SER A 231 -3.77 -16.66 6.94
CA SER A 231 -4.41 -17.50 7.95
C SER A 231 -4.37 -18.99 7.62
N GLU A 232 -3.89 -19.34 6.42
CA GLU A 232 -3.74 -20.71 5.95
C GLU A 232 -2.47 -20.82 5.13
N CYS A 233 -1.76 -21.95 5.24
CA CYS A 233 -0.72 -22.28 4.29
C CYS A 233 -1.32 -22.44 2.89
N CYS A 234 -0.87 -21.63 1.93
CA CYS A 234 -1.19 -21.74 0.50
C CYS A 234 0.08 -21.53 -0.32
N GLY A 235 0.02 -21.34 -1.64
CA GLY A 235 1.23 -21.15 -2.45
C GLY A 235 1.54 -22.37 -3.32
N LYS A 236 0.91 -22.44 -4.50
CA LYS A 236 1.37 -23.30 -5.60
C LYS A 236 2.75 -22.84 -6.10
N VAL A 237 3.04 -21.55 -5.97
CA VAL A 237 4.25 -20.88 -6.48
C VAL A 237 5.33 -20.77 -5.39
N ILE A 238 4.98 -20.30 -4.19
CA ILE A 238 5.88 -20.25 -3.04
C ILE A 238 5.69 -21.53 -2.22
N LYS A 239 6.60 -22.49 -2.39
CA LYS A 239 6.64 -23.67 -1.52
C LYS A 239 6.99 -23.20 -0.10
N ASP A 240 6.28 -23.72 0.89
CA ASP A 240 6.48 -23.44 2.32
C ASP A 240 5.95 -22.09 2.82
N LEU A 241 4.92 -21.53 2.16
CA LEU A 241 4.21 -20.38 2.70
C LEU A 241 3.67 -20.69 4.11
N HIS A 242 3.98 -19.82 5.07
CA HIS A 242 3.59 -20.01 6.45
C HIS A 242 2.21 -19.40 6.68
N GLY A 243 1.32 -20.10 7.39
CA GLY A 243 0.02 -19.53 7.69
C GLY A 243 -0.83 -20.39 8.62
N SER A 244 -1.41 -19.73 9.62
CA SER A 244 -2.46 -20.27 10.47
C SER A 244 -3.25 -19.09 11.05
N GLU A 245 -4.48 -19.31 11.50
CA GLU A 245 -5.24 -18.25 12.17
C GLU A 245 -4.55 -17.77 13.45
N GLU A 246 -3.84 -18.65 14.15
CA GLU A 246 -3.01 -18.31 15.31
C GLU A 246 -1.84 -17.42 14.92
N ALA A 247 -1.09 -17.79 13.86
CA ALA A 247 0.01 -16.99 13.36
C ALA A 247 -0.46 -15.61 12.86
N GLN A 248 -1.65 -15.53 12.25
CA GLN A 248 -2.24 -14.26 11.83
C GLN A 248 -2.57 -13.36 13.03
N VAL A 249 -3.05 -13.93 14.14
CA VAL A 249 -3.25 -13.21 15.41
C VAL A 249 -1.91 -12.74 15.99
N ASP A 250 -0.94 -13.64 16.08
CA ASP A 250 0.37 -13.35 16.67
C ASP A 250 1.11 -12.26 15.89
N PHE A 251 0.98 -12.26 14.56
CA PHE A 251 1.53 -11.22 13.70
C PHE A 251 0.99 -9.83 14.04
N LEU A 252 -0.32 -9.69 14.27
CA LEU A 252 -0.91 -8.38 14.60
C LEU A 252 -0.35 -7.84 15.93
N VAL A 253 -0.22 -8.71 16.94
CA VAL A 253 0.35 -8.33 18.23
C VAL A 253 1.84 -7.99 18.08
N PHE A 254 2.59 -8.84 17.40
CA PHE A 254 4.01 -8.63 17.13
C PHE A 254 4.28 -7.32 16.40
N LEU A 255 3.53 -7.04 15.33
CA LEU A 255 3.70 -5.82 14.56
C LEU A 255 3.37 -4.59 15.40
N LEU A 256 2.26 -4.59 16.15
CA LEU A 256 1.91 -3.49 17.06
C LEU A 256 3.03 -3.20 18.06
N ASP A 257 3.49 -4.22 18.79
CA ASP A 257 4.53 -4.10 19.80
C ASP A 257 5.86 -3.65 19.19
N SER A 258 6.16 -4.10 17.97
CA SER A 258 7.41 -3.75 17.28
C SER A 258 7.44 -2.30 16.81
N ILE A 259 6.28 -1.69 16.54
CA ILE A 259 6.20 -0.35 15.95
C ILE A 259 5.71 0.73 16.92
N GLU A 260 5.29 0.39 18.13
CA GLU A 260 4.74 1.35 19.10
C GLU A 260 5.71 2.51 19.37
N GLU A 261 6.99 2.20 19.57
CA GLU A 261 8.08 3.18 19.79
C GLU A 261 8.65 3.75 18.46
N MET A 262 8.00 3.47 17.33
CA MET A 262 8.43 3.86 15.99
C MET A 262 7.70 5.10 15.42
N ASP A 263 6.99 5.85 16.26
CA ASP A 263 6.13 6.97 15.86
C ASP A 263 5.19 6.59 14.70
N PRO A 264 4.37 5.53 14.84
CA PRO A 264 3.54 5.04 13.75
C PRO A 264 2.43 6.04 13.40
N LEU A 265 2.39 6.52 12.15
CA LEU A 265 1.37 7.46 11.68
C LEU A 265 0.14 6.74 11.12
N LEU A 266 0.38 5.65 10.40
CA LEU A 266 -0.65 4.89 9.70
C LEU A 266 -0.27 3.41 9.69
N TRP A 267 -1.27 2.57 9.95
CA TRP A 267 -1.20 1.14 9.73
C TRP A 267 -2.41 0.72 8.91
N VAL A 268 -2.13 0.14 7.75
CA VAL A 268 -3.07 -0.47 6.81
C VAL A 268 -2.91 -1.98 6.84
N TYR A 269 -4.00 -2.69 7.13
CA TYR A 269 -4.09 -4.13 6.87
C TYR A 269 -4.68 -4.34 5.47
N TRP A 270 -4.01 -5.15 4.64
CA TRP A 270 -4.24 -5.21 3.20
C TRP A 270 -5.69 -5.53 2.86
N SER A 271 -6.28 -6.59 3.41
CA SER A 271 -7.65 -6.99 3.07
C SER A 271 -8.52 -7.32 4.27
N LEU A 272 -9.79 -6.91 4.20
CA LEU A 272 -10.79 -7.34 5.17
C LEU A 272 -11.26 -8.78 4.91
N TYR A 273 -11.40 -9.21 3.65
CA TYR A 273 -11.88 -10.54 3.29
C TYR A 273 -10.81 -11.36 2.58
N ASP A 274 -10.89 -12.66 2.76
CA ASP A 274 -10.21 -13.61 1.89
C ASP A 274 -10.71 -13.50 0.47
N TYR A 275 -9.81 -13.81 -0.45
CA TYR A 275 -10.12 -13.93 -1.86
C TYR A 275 -10.68 -15.32 -2.12
N GLU A 276 -11.78 -15.38 -2.87
CA GLU A 276 -12.13 -16.64 -3.55
C GLU A 276 -10.95 -17.03 -4.47
N PRO A 277 -10.70 -18.34 -4.72
CA PRO A 277 -9.52 -18.85 -5.44
C PRO A 277 -9.25 -18.33 -6.88
N LEU A 278 -10.00 -17.33 -7.35
CA LEU A 278 -9.85 -16.67 -8.64
C LEU A 278 -9.80 -15.13 -8.53
N SER A 279 -9.81 -14.55 -7.34
CA SER A 279 -10.22 -13.15 -7.16
C SER A 279 -9.12 -12.11 -6.96
N TRP A 280 -7.84 -12.50 -6.83
CA TRP A 280 -6.73 -11.54 -6.99
C TRP A 280 -5.96 -11.79 -8.29
N GLY A 281 -6.13 -10.88 -9.26
CA GLY A 281 -5.49 -10.94 -10.57
C GLY A 281 -6.04 -11.99 -11.54
N GLY A 282 -7.15 -12.66 -11.22
CA GLY A 282 -7.83 -13.60 -12.14
C GLY A 282 -7.00 -14.84 -12.52
N THR A 283 -5.91 -15.10 -11.78
CA THR A 283 -4.97 -16.19 -12.10
C THR A 283 -4.62 -17.01 -10.87
N ASP A 284 -4.33 -18.28 -11.10
CA ASP A 284 -3.94 -19.30 -10.11
C ASP A 284 -2.53 -19.05 -9.49
N VAL A 285 -1.89 -17.93 -9.84
CA VAL A 285 -0.46 -17.64 -9.59
C VAL A 285 -0.25 -16.79 -8.33
N ASN A 286 -1.30 -16.13 -7.83
CA ASN A 286 -1.23 -15.24 -6.67
C ASN A 286 -2.05 -15.76 -5.47
N ASP A 287 -2.10 -17.09 -5.31
CA ASP A 287 -2.80 -17.73 -4.21
C ASP A 287 -2.23 -17.38 -2.83
N VAL A 288 -1.04 -16.78 -2.79
CA VAL A 288 -0.32 -16.28 -1.61
C VAL A 288 -1.11 -15.25 -0.81
N PHE A 289 -2.06 -14.55 -1.44
CA PHE A 289 -2.93 -13.58 -0.76
C PHE A 289 -4.30 -14.15 -0.39
N ASN A 290 -4.66 -15.36 -0.83
CA ASN A 290 -6.03 -15.86 -0.73
C ASN A 290 -6.58 -15.87 0.69
N SER A 291 -5.76 -16.26 1.66
CA SER A 291 -6.13 -16.40 3.07
C SER A 291 -5.69 -15.22 3.95
N ILE A 292 -5.33 -14.07 3.34
CA ILE A 292 -4.79 -12.92 4.10
C ILE A 292 -5.86 -12.12 4.83
N GLY A 293 -7.13 -12.26 4.46
CA GLY A 293 -8.22 -11.46 5.01
C GLY A 293 -8.42 -11.68 6.51
N LEU A 294 -8.93 -10.66 7.20
CA LEU A 294 -9.38 -10.78 8.59
C LEU A 294 -10.73 -11.52 8.71
N ARG A 295 -11.45 -11.67 7.60
CA ARG A 295 -12.68 -12.44 7.45
C ARG A 295 -12.47 -13.48 6.35
N TYR A 296 -13.18 -14.60 6.45
CA TYR A 296 -13.30 -15.54 5.34
C TYR A 296 -14.05 -14.91 4.16
N ALA A 297 -14.00 -15.56 3.00
CA ALA A 297 -14.67 -15.09 1.77
C ALA A 297 -16.21 -14.99 1.93
N ASP A 298 -16.80 -15.79 2.83
CA ASP A 298 -18.24 -15.74 3.15
C ASP A 298 -18.61 -14.59 4.12
N GLY A 299 -17.61 -13.84 4.58
CA GLY A 299 -17.74 -12.74 5.52
C GLY A 299 -17.70 -13.13 7.00
N THR A 300 -17.59 -14.40 7.34
CA THR A 300 -17.40 -14.85 8.73
C THR A 300 -16.08 -14.29 9.29
N PRO A 301 -16.06 -13.66 10.49
CA PRO A 301 -14.83 -13.09 11.04
C PRO A 301 -13.87 -14.18 11.57
N LYS A 302 -12.57 -14.03 11.29
CA LYS A 302 -11.50 -14.85 11.85
C LYS A 302 -11.08 -14.35 13.24
N PRO A 303 -10.31 -15.13 14.03
CA PRO A 303 -9.76 -14.67 15.30
C PRO A 303 -9.02 -13.33 15.20
N ALA A 304 -8.23 -13.12 14.14
CA ALA A 304 -7.46 -11.89 13.92
C ALA A 304 -8.33 -10.64 13.78
N PHE A 305 -9.55 -10.74 13.23
CA PHE A 305 -10.48 -9.61 13.15
C PHE A 305 -10.82 -9.04 14.54
N TYR A 306 -11.04 -9.90 15.52
CA TYR A 306 -11.36 -9.46 16.88
C TYR A 306 -10.17 -8.79 17.57
N VAL A 307 -8.95 -9.26 17.28
CA VAL A 307 -7.71 -8.64 17.77
C VAL A 307 -7.52 -7.27 17.12
N TRP A 308 -7.66 -7.17 15.81
CA TRP A 308 -7.63 -5.91 15.06
C TRP A 308 -8.59 -4.88 15.66
N VAL A 309 -9.88 -5.22 15.79
CA VAL A 309 -10.90 -4.33 16.37
C VAL A 309 -10.56 -3.93 17.82
N ARG A 310 -9.92 -4.83 18.59
CA ARG A 310 -9.53 -4.55 19.98
C ARG A 310 -8.36 -3.59 20.07
N ILE A 311 -7.30 -3.79 19.28
CA ILE A 311 -6.12 -2.90 19.22
C ILE A 311 -6.58 -1.44 19.06
N PHE A 312 -7.59 -1.23 18.23
CA PHE A 312 -8.07 0.10 17.87
C PHE A 312 -9.26 0.63 18.70
N LYS A 313 -9.82 -0.18 19.61
CA LYS A 313 -10.86 0.23 20.58
C LYS A 313 -10.38 0.29 22.02
N LEU A 314 -9.16 -0.18 22.32
CA LEU A 314 -8.54 0.00 23.62
C LEU A 314 -7.72 1.30 23.63
N PRO A 315 -7.80 2.15 24.66
CA PRO A 315 -6.67 3.00 25.00
C PRO A 315 -5.55 2.06 25.41
N VAL A 316 -4.47 1.99 24.62
CA VAL A 316 -3.34 1.13 24.94
C VAL A 316 -2.76 1.60 26.27
N THR A 317 -2.95 0.80 27.32
CA THR A 317 -2.24 0.91 28.59
C THR A 317 -1.81 -0.49 28.96
N TYR A 318 -0.50 -0.72 28.87
CA TYR A 318 0.16 -1.89 29.47
C TYR A 318 0.23 -1.75 30.99
#